data_AF-A0A345BWI9-F1
#
_entry.id   AF-A0A345BWI9-F1
#
_cell.length_a   1.000
_cell.length_b   1.000
_cell.length_c   1.000
_cell.angle_alpha   90.00
_cell.angle_beta   90.00
_cell.angle_gamma   90.00
#
_symmetry.space_group_name_H-M   'P 1'
#
loop_
_entity.id
_entity.type
_entity.pdbx_description
1 polymer ?
#
loop_
_entity_poly.entity_id
_entity_poly.type
_entity_poly.pdbx_seq_one_letter_code
_entity_poly.pdbx_strand_id
1 'polypeptide(L)'
;MNGELQALMSYEINEGFILIELLESAPSNSHHAALKVTPPMFAAASSINFEQGFEGFTVIHIKYHPSIISHYKQYGAELIRPGRMLISPIASHLLIKLYLKKGDRYDD
;
A
#
# COMPACT_ATOMS: atom_id res chain seq x y z
N MET A 1 4.58 5.47 25.03
CA MET A 1 4.62 4.57 23.87
C MET A 1 5.89 4.88 23.09
N ASN A 2 6.81 3.93 22.97
CA ASN A 2 7.90 4.05 21.99
C ASN A 2 7.31 3.78 20.62
N GLY A 3 7.38 4.75 19.71
CA GLY A 3 6.94 4.57 18.33
C GLY A 3 7.97 3.73 17.58
N GLU A 4 7.77 2.41 17.54
CA GLU A 4 8.60 1.52 16.73
C GLU A 4 8.21 1.61 15.25
N LEU A 5 9.21 1.74 14.38
CA LEU A 5 9.01 1.71 12.93
C LEU A 5 8.44 0.35 12.51
N GLN A 6 7.24 0.33 11.92
CA GLN A 6 6.55 -0.90 11.52
C GLN A 6 6.74 -1.24 10.04
N ALA A 7 6.97 -0.23 9.19
CA ALA A 7 7.17 -0.38 7.77
C ALA A 7 7.88 0.83 7.18
N LEU A 8 8.52 0.63 6.03
CA LEU A 8 9.13 1.68 5.22
C LEU A 8 8.61 1.57 3.79
N MET A 9 8.30 2.70 3.18
CA MET A 9 7.93 2.81 1.78
C MET A 9 8.76 3.89 1.10
N SER A 10 9.40 3.51 0.00
CA SER A 10 10.01 4.45 -0.94
C SER A 10 9.10 4.57 -2.15
N TYR A 11 8.84 5.79 -2.62
CA TYR A 11 8.01 6.04 -3.78
C TYR A 11 8.51 7.23 -4.58
N GLU A 12 8.10 7.28 -5.84
CA GLU A 12 8.27 8.42 -6.73
C GLU A 12 6.91 8.86 -7.32
N ILE A 13 6.84 10.14 -7.71
CA ILE A 13 5.76 10.65 -8.55
C ILE A 13 6.19 10.43 -9.99
N ASN A 14 5.44 9.63 -10.74
CA ASN A 14 5.76 9.25 -12.11
C ASN A 14 4.54 9.50 -12.98
N GLU A 15 4.65 10.41 -13.96
CA GLU A 15 3.65 10.67 -15.01
C GLU A 15 2.17 10.52 -14.59
N GLY A 16 1.75 11.26 -13.55
CA GLY A 16 0.35 11.26 -13.10
C GLY A 16 -0.05 10.08 -12.21
N PHE A 17 0.91 9.33 -11.66
CA PHE A 17 0.68 8.28 -10.67
C PHE A 17 1.80 8.20 -9.61
N ILE A 18 1.56 7.40 -8.57
CA ILE A 18 2.56 7.09 -7.53
C ILE A 18 3.16 5.73 -7.85
N LEU A 19 4.48 5.65 -7.99
CA LEU A 19 5.22 4.40 -8.12
C LEU A 19 5.94 4.09 -6.82
N ILE A 20 5.58 2.98 -6.19
CA ILE A 20 6.26 2.44 -5.02
C ILE A 20 7.45 1.61 -5.50
N GLU A 21 8.66 2.11 -5.21
CA GLU A 21 9.93 1.45 -5.51
C GLU A 21 10.22 0.33 -4.52
N LEU A 22 9.92 0.57 -3.24
CA LEU A 22 10.22 -0.36 -2.15
C LEU A 22 9.12 -0.29 -1.10
N LEU A 23 8.71 -1.46 -0.60
CA LEU A 23 7.84 -1.59 0.56
C LEU A 23 8.39 -2.71 1.46
N GLU A 24 8.87 -2.32 2.64
CA GLU A 24 9.45 -3.23 3.61
C GLU A 24 8.67 -3.21 4.91
N SER A 25 8.48 -4.41 5.49
CA SER A 25 7.91 -4.57 6.82
C SER A 25 9.03 -4.71 7.84
N ALA A 26 8.85 -4.16 9.03
CA ALA A 26 9.78 -4.39 10.12
C ALA A 26 9.92 -5.89 10.41
N PRO A 27 11.11 -6.39 10.82
CA PRO A 27 11.32 -7.80 11.15
C PRO A 27 10.38 -8.33 12.24
N SER A 28 9.97 -7.45 13.17
CA SER A 28 8.98 -7.75 14.21
C SER A 28 7.61 -8.15 13.65
N ASN A 29 7.30 -7.80 12.40
CA ASN A 29 6.06 -8.13 11.72
C ASN A 29 6.08 -9.49 10.98
N SER A 30 7.04 -10.37 11.28
CA SER A 30 7.15 -11.70 10.64
C SER A 30 6.23 -12.77 11.24
N HIS A 31 5.64 -12.53 12.42
CA HIS A 31 4.78 -13.51 13.09
C HIS A 31 3.34 -13.49 12.58
N HIS A 32 2.59 -14.58 12.78
CA HIS A 32 1.21 -14.71 12.30
C HIS A 32 0.23 -13.68 12.90
N ALA A 33 0.52 -13.17 14.10
CA ALA A 33 -0.25 -12.13 14.79
C ALA A 33 0.26 -10.70 14.50
N ALA A 34 1.22 -10.55 13.58
CA ALA A 34 1.83 -9.28 13.25
C ALA A 34 0.88 -8.33 12.51
N LEU A 35 1.24 -7.04 12.56
CA LEU A 35 0.55 -6.02 11.80
C LEU A 35 0.72 -6.27 10.30
N LYS A 36 -0.41 -6.32 9.59
CA LYS A 36 -0.40 -6.30 8.12
C LYS A 36 -0.16 -4.87 7.66
N VAL A 37 1.10 -4.54 7.40
CA VAL A 37 1.49 -3.17 7.01
C VAL A 37 1.27 -2.88 5.53
N THR A 38 1.19 -3.89 4.68
CA THR A 38 0.99 -3.68 3.23
C THR A 38 -0.28 -2.87 2.91
N PRO A 39 -1.47 -3.20 3.44
CA PRO A 39 -2.68 -2.44 3.14
C PRO A 39 -2.67 -0.96 3.57
N PRO A 40 -2.28 -0.58 4.81
CA PRO A 40 -2.23 0.83 5.19
C PRO A 40 -1.16 1.60 4.40
N MET A 41 -0.06 0.96 4.00
CA MET A 41 0.95 1.62 3.15
C MET A 41 0.45 1.89 1.74
N PHE A 42 -0.31 0.97 1.14
CA PHE A 42 -0.99 1.28 -0.13
C PHE A 42 -2.05 2.36 0.04
N ALA A 43 -2.83 2.32 1.12
CA ALA A 43 -3.80 3.36 1.39
C ALA A 43 -3.14 4.74 1.49
N ALA A 44 -1.97 4.82 2.12
CA ALA A 44 -1.18 6.05 2.19
C ALA A 44 -0.69 6.50 0.80
N ALA A 45 -0.11 5.60 0.01
CA ALA A 45 0.31 5.92 -1.37
C ALA A 45 -0.87 6.37 -2.25
N SER A 46 -2.03 5.71 -2.12
CA SER A 46 -3.27 6.10 -2.79
C SER A 46 -3.77 7.47 -2.33
N SER A 47 -3.67 7.80 -1.03
CA SER A 47 -4.04 9.14 -0.52
C SER A 47 -3.15 10.21 -1.12
N ILE A 48 -1.83 9.99 -1.10
CA ILE A 48 -0.85 10.89 -1.71
C ILE A 48 -1.18 11.10 -3.19
N ASN A 49 -1.54 10.04 -3.91
CA ASN A 49 -1.94 10.13 -5.32
C ASN A 49 -3.09 11.12 -5.55
N PHE A 50 -4.19 10.98 -4.79
CA PHE A 50 -5.32 11.90 -4.90
C PHE A 50 -5.00 13.31 -4.41
N GLU A 51 -4.16 13.46 -3.38
CA GLU A 51 -3.69 14.77 -2.89
C GLU A 51 -2.88 15.54 -3.94
N GLN A 52 -2.17 14.83 -4.82
CA GLN A 52 -1.49 15.42 -5.98
C GLN A 52 -2.45 15.76 -7.14
N GLY A 53 -3.74 15.46 -7.03
CA GLY A 53 -4.74 15.69 -8.08
C GLY A 53 -4.69 14.66 -9.21
N PHE A 54 -4.08 13.49 -8.98
CA PHE A 54 -4.01 12.40 -9.96
C PHE A 54 -5.26 11.51 -9.90
N GLU A 55 -5.37 10.58 -10.87
CA GLU A 55 -6.57 9.75 -11.05
C GLU A 55 -6.74 8.64 -10.02
N GLY A 56 -5.74 8.37 -9.16
CA GLY A 56 -5.81 7.34 -8.12
C GLY A 56 -5.05 6.05 -8.43
N PHE A 57 -4.26 6.01 -9.50
CA PHE A 57 -3.45 4.83 -9.84
C PHE A 57 -2.21 4.74 -8.94
N THR A 58 -2.04 3.62 -8.24
CA THR A 58 -0.81 3.36 -7.46
C THR A 58 -0.12 2.13 -8.00
N VAL A 59 1.14 2.27 -8.40
CA VAL A 59 1.94 1.20 -8.99
C VAL A 59 2.97 0.73 -7.96
N ILE A 60 3.34 -0.54 -7.98
CA ILE A 60 4.41 -1.09 -7.14
C ILE A 60 5.34 -1.99 -7.93
N HIS A 61 6.64 -1.82 -7.68
CA HIS A 61 7.67 -2.76 -8.09
C HIS A 61 7.65 -4.02 -7.20
N ILE A 62 7.63 -5.19 -7.84
CA ILE A 62 7.61 -6.47 -7.13
C ILE A 62 8.67 -7.43 -7.67
N LYS A 63 9.12 -8.36 -6.84
CA LYS A 63 9.75 -9.58 -7.35
C LYS A 63 8.68 -10.41 -8.07
N TYR A 64 8.97 -10.82 -9.30
CA TYR A 64 8.04 -11.64 -10.09
C TYR A 64 7.98 -13.08 -9.56
N HIS A 65 7.09 -13.30 -8.58
CA HIS A 65 6.90 -14.59 -7.92
C HIS A 65 5.41 -14.81 -7.59
N PRO A 66 4.84 -16.01 -7.81
CA PRO A 66 3.40 -16.26 -7.63
C PRO A 66 2.86 -15.91 -6.24
N SER A 67 3.61 -16.20 -5.17
CA SER A 67 3.17 -15.87 -3.80
C SER A 67 3.08 -14.37 -3.55
N ILE A 68 4.01 -13.59 -4.12
CA ILE A 68 4.03 -12.12 -4.00
C ILE A 68 2.87 -11.52 -4.79
N ILE A 69 2.64 -12.02 -6.01
CA ILE A 69 1.50 -11.60 -6.84
C ILE A 69 0.19 -11.89 -6.11
N SER A 70 0.03 -13.09 -5.54
CA SER A 70 -1.16 -13.47 -4.77
C SER A 70 -1.35 -12.57 -3.53
N HIS A 71 -0.26 -12.28 -2.81
CA HIS A 71 -0.27 -11.39 -1.65
C HIS A 71 -0.73 -9.98 -1.98
N TYR A 72 -0.43 -9.46 -3.17
CA TYR A 72 -0.90 -8.13 -3.58
C TYR A 72 -2.31 -8.16 -4.16
N LYS A 73 -2.71 -9.24 -4.85
CA LYS A 73 -4.06 -9.40 -5.40
C LYS A 73 -5.17 -9.35 -4.36
N GLN A 74 -4.94 -9.87 -3.14
CA GLN A 74 -5.91 -9.76 -2.04
C GLN A 74 -6.21 -8.30 -1.62
N TYR A 75 -5.39 -7.33 -2.03
CA TYR A 75 -5.60 -5.90 -1.77
C TYR A 75 -6.12 -5.13 -2.98
N GLY A 76 -6.59 -5.85 -4.01
CA GLY A 76 -7.10 -5.24 -5.24
C GLY A 76 -6.01 -4.87 -6.24
N ALA A 77 -4.79 -5.40 -6.09
CA ALA A 77 -3.71 -5.19 -7.05
C ALA A 77 -3.84 -6.09 -8.28
N GLU A 78 -3.55 -5.55 -9.44
CA GLU A 78 -3.56 -6.24 -10.72
C GLU A 78 -2.16 -6.31 -11.29
N LEU A 79 -1.80 -7.46 -11.87
CA LEU A 79 -0.50 -7.62 -12.54
C LEU A 79 -0.57 -7.00 -13.93
N ILE A 80 0.18 -5.92 -14.14
CA ILE A 80 0.23 -5.24 -15.45
C ILE A 80 1.34 -5.79 -16.35
N ARG A 81 2.48 -6.17 -15.75
CA ARG A 81 3.61 -6.83 -16.41
C ARG A 81 4.51 -7.51 -15.38
N PRO A 82 5.42 -8.41 -15.79
CA PRO A 82 6.41 -8.97 -14.88
C PRO A 82 7.13 -7.86 -14.10
N GLY A 83 7.12 -8.00 -12.76
CA GLY A 83 7.75 -7.07 -11.85
C GLY A 83 6.98 -5.79 -11.53
N ARG A 84 5.73 -5.61 -12.03
CA ARG A 84 4.88 -4.46 -11.66
C ARG A 84 3.43 -4.85 -11.43
N MET A 85 2.86 -4.30 -10.36
CA MET A 85 1.43 -4.38 -10.07
C MET A 85 0.81 -3.00 -9.90
N LEU A 86 -0.50 -2.91 -10.09
CA LEU A 86 -1.28 -1.68 -10.10
C LEU A 86 -2.48 -1.80 -9.16
N ILE A 87 -2.72 -0.77 -8.35
CA ILE A 87 -3.99 -0.52 -7.67
C ILE A 87 -4.78 0.48 -8.52
N SER A 88 -5.99 0.10 -8.93
CA SER A 88 -6.90 0.98 -9.68
C SER A 88 -7.49 2.09 -8.79
N PRO A 89 -8.04 3.18 -9.36
CA PRO A 89 -8.66 4.26 -8.60
C PRO A 89 -9.75 3.77 -7.63
N ILE A 90 -10.55 2.79 -8.06
CA ILE A 90 -11.62 2.20 -7.26
C ILE A 90 -11.02 1.46 -6.04
N ALA A 91 -9.99 0.64 -6.26
CA ALA A 91 -9.31 -0.08 -5.18
C ALA A 91 -8.57 0.89 -4.24
N SER A 92 -7.95 1.94 -4.77
CA SER A 92 -7.32 3.03 -4.02
C SER A 92 -8.30 3.72 -3.06
N HIS A 93 -9.48 4.11 -3.56
CA HIS A 93 -10.52 4.68 -2.69
C HIS A 93 -10.98 3.71 -1.61
N LEU A 94 -11.11 2.42 -1.92
CA LEU A 94 -11.48 1.40 -0.95
C LEU A 94 -10.41 1.25 0.14
N LEU A 95 -9.13 1.20 -0.22
CA LEU A 95 -8.02 1.11 0.72
C LEU A 95 -7.97 2.33 1.65
N ILE A 96 -8.09 3.54 1.11
CA ILE A 96 -8.17 4.78 1.91
C ILE A 96 -9.34 4.71 2.88
N LYS A 97 -10.52 4.28 2.41
CA LYS A 97 -11.71 4.16 3.25
C LYS A 97 -11.51 3.16 4.39
N LEU A 98 -10.86 2.02 4.13
CA LEU A 98 -10.69 0.94 5.10
C LEU A 98 -9.58 1.22 6.12
N TYR A 99 -8.50 1.89 5.70
CA TYR A 99 -7.28 1.99 6.51
C TYR A 99 -6.93 3.40 6.96
N LEU A 100 -7.49 4.46 6.35
CA LEU A 100 -7.18 5.85 6.68
C LEU A 100 -8.40 6.68 7.11
N LYS A 101 -9.63 6.22 6.85
CA LYS A 101 -10.82 6.95 7.30
C LYS A 101 -11.01 6.78 8.81
N LYS A 102 -11.17 7.91 9.49
CA LYS A 102 -11.16 8.08 10.94
C LYS A 102 -12.38 7.43 11.63
N GLY A 103 -12.11 6.61 12.64
CA GLY A 103 -13.05 5.95 13.57
C GLY A 103 -12.54 4.53 13.82
N ASP A 104 -11.80 4.18 14.87
CA ASP A 104 -11.91 4.57 16.28
C ASP A 104 -10.53 4.86 16.87
N ARG A 105 -10.26 6.14 17.20
CA ARG A 105 -9.40 6.43 18.35
C ARG A 105 -10.34 6.37 19.54
N TYR A 106 -10.02 5.55 20.53
CA TYR A 106 -10.70 5.50 21.81
C TYR A 106 -10.81 6.92 22.39
N ASP A 107 -11.98 7.54 22.21
CA ASP A 107 -12.51 8.52 23.15
C ASP A 107 -13.58 7.75 23.93
N ASP A 108 -13.14 7.16 25.05
CA ASP A 108 -13.87 6.91 26.31
C ASP A 108 -12.89 6.35 27.35
#